data_AF-D7AYX4-F1
#
_entry.id   AF-D7AYX4-F1
#
_cell.length_a   1.000
_cell.length_b   1.000
_cell.length_c   1.000
_cell.angle_alpha   90.00
_cell.angle_beta   90.00
_cell.angle_gamma   90.00
#
_symmetry.space_group_name_H-M   'P 1'
#
loop_
_entity.id
_entity.type
_entity.pdbx_description
1 polymer ?
#
loop_
_entity_poly.entity_id
_entity_poly.type
_entity_poly.pdbx_seq_one_letter_code
_entity_poly.pdbx_strand_id
1 'polypeptide(L)'
;MDRTWIAPVPAQGTALRSLIIIGCGDDLELRISGEGWPPLEIPLRRAQVHTDGEVTLRTSRVDDVNLALEYTSANGLNLTRARLRWDDSCFGGTEICEELEALFAAPRGTKRPRRFDFCVDVALSLTAHG
;
A
#
# COMPACT_ATOMS: atom_id res chain seq x y z
N MET A 1 -16.55 10.91 -10.22
CA MET A 1 -15.69 10.51 -11.37
C MET A 1 -14.50 9.81 -10.74
N ASP A 2 -14.14 8.62 -11.17
CA ASP A 2 -13.05 7.89 -10.53
C ASP A 2 -11.69 8.50 -10.90
N ARG A 3 -10.95 8.96 -9.89
CA ARG A 3 -9.54 9.31 -10.06
C ARG A 3 -8.65 8.11 -9.86
N THR A 4 -7.51 8.16 -10.51
CA THR A 4 -6.45 7.16 -10.39
C THR A 4 -5.14 7.88 -10.19
N TRP A 5 -4.36 7.42 -9.23
CA TRP A 5 -2.96 7.78 -9.08
C TRP A 5 -2.07 6.54 -9.14
N ILE A 6 -0.89 6.69 -9.72
CA ILE A 6 0.10 5.63 -9.88
C ILE A 6 1.36 6.07 -9.17
N ALA A 7 1.85 5.24 -8.26
CA ALA A 7 3.07 5.55 -7.54
C ALA A 7 4.29 5.60 -8.47
N PRO A 8 5.21 6.55 -8.26
CA PRO A 8 6.45 6.65 -9.04
C PRO A 8 7.46 5.58 -8.56
N VAL A 9 7.11 4.31 -8.78
CA VAL A 9 7.97 3.17 -8.48
C VAL A 9 9.11 3.13 -9.50
N PRO A 10 10.39 3.05 -9.07
CA PRO A 10 11.52 2.90 -9.98
C PRO A 10 11.39 1.64 -10.84
N ALA A 11 12.00 1.62 -12.03
CA ALA A 11 11.93 0.49 -12.95
C ALA A 11 12.47 -0.82 -12.35
N GLN A 12 13.47 -0.73 -11.48
CA GLN A 12 14.03 -1.84 -10.70
C GLN A 12 13.13 -2.30 -9.53
N GLY A 13 12.01 -1.62 -9.29
CA GLY A 13 11.14 -1.83 -8.14
C GLY A 13 11.62 -1.10 -6.88
N THR A 14 10.84 -1.26 -5.82
CA THR A 14 11.17 -0.78 -4.47
C THR A 14 11.06 -1.90 -3.47
N ALA A 15 12.18 -2.21 -2.80
CA ALA A 15 12.23 -3.25 -1.78
C ALA A 15 11.26 -2.91 -0.63
N LEU A 16 10.33 -3.82 -0.36
CA LEU A 16 9.40 -3.73 0.75
C LEU A 16 10.02 -4.33 1.99
N ARG A 17 9.82 -3.63 3.12
CA ARG A 17 10.12 -4.14 4.46
C ARG A 17 8.90 -4.82 5.05
N SER A 18 7.71 -4.29 4.79
CA SER A 18 6.45 -4.89 5.24
C SER A 18 5.31 -4.54 4.28
N LEU A 19 4.43 -5.51 4.09
CA LEU A 19 3.11 -5.33 3.48
C LEU A 19 2.11 -6.03 4.39
N ILE A 20 1.18 -5.27 4.95
CA ILE A 20 0.18 -5.77 5.88
C ILE A 20 -1.18 -5.23 5.44
N ILE A 21 -2.14 -6.11 5.18
CA ILE A 21 -3.55 -5.71 5.03
C ILE A 21 -4.29 -6.24 6.24
N ILE A 22 -4.86 -5.34 7.04
CA ILE A 22 -5.57 -5.68 8.27
C ILE A 22 -6.96 -5.06 8.25
N GLY A 23 -7.97 -5.76 8.72
CA GLY A 23 -9.26 -5.14 8.99
C GLY A 23 -10.39 -6.07 9.38
N CYS A 24 -11.53 -5.47 9.68
CA CYS A 24 -12.76 -6.15 10.09
C CYS A 24 -13.96 -5.56 9.34
N GLY A 25 -14.67 -6.39 8.56
CA GLY A 25 -15.81 -5.92 7.77
C GLY A 25 -15.38 -4.87 6.74
N ASP A 26 -15.95 -3.67 6.84
CA ASP A 26 -15.66 -2.54 5.95
C ASP A 26 -14.45 -1.69 6.41
N ASP A 27 -13.92 -1.94 7.62
CA ASP A 27 -12.76 -1.25 8.17
C ASP A 27 -11.47 -1.99 7.78
N LEU A 28 -11.11 -1.91 6.50
CA LEU A 28 -9.85 -2.44 5.97
C LEU A 28 -8.77 -1.35 5.94
N GLU A 29 -7.53 -1.72 6.23
CA GLU A 29 -6.37 -0.83 6.21
C GLU A 29 -5.16 -1.54 5.62
N LEU A 30 -4.47 -0.88 4.70
CA LEU A 30 -3.19 -1.31 4.16
C LEU A 30 -2.08 -0.54 4.89
N ARG A 31 -1.14 -1.28 5.47
CA ARG A 31 0.12 -0.75 5.97
C ARG A 31 1.26 -1.24 5.09
N ILE A 32 1.95 -0.30 4.44
CA ILE A 32 3.06 -0.62 3.55
C ILE A 32 4.29 0.17 3.97
N SER A 33 5.43 -0.50 4.03
CA SER A 33 6.72 0.14 4.27
C SER A 33 7.78 -0.47 3.36
N GLY A 34 8.66 0.38 2.84
CA GLY A 34 9.75 -0.05 1.98
C GLY A 34 10.95 0.88 2.06
N GLU A 35 11.95 0.62 1.24
CA GLU A 35 13.17 1.41 1.24
C GLU A 35 12.97 2.75 0.52
N GLY A 36 13.20 3.84 1.24
CA GLY A 36 13.27 5.18 0.67
C GLY A 36 12.00 6.02 0.78
N TRP A 37 10.96 5.55 1.46
CA TRP A 37 9.67 6.23 1.63
C TRP A 37 9.15 6.03 3.05
N PRO A 38 8.36 6.97 3.59
CA PRO A 38 7.72 6.79 4.90
C PRO A 38 6.74 5.61 4.88
N PRO A 39 6.55 4.91 6.01
CA PRO A 39 5.46 3.95 6.14
C PRO A 39 4.11 4.62 5.83
N LEU A 40 3.26 3.95 5.08
CA LEU A 40 1.92 4.43 4.74
C LEU A 40 0.87 3.57 5.40
N GLU A 41 -0.17 4.22 5.90
CA GLU A 41 -1.39 3.61 6.43
C GLU A 41 -2.56 4.13 5.61
N ILE A 42 -3.23 3.24 4.89
CA ILE A 42 -4.24 3.60 3.90
C ILE A 42 -5.52 2.85 4.24
N PRO A 43 -6.60 3.53 4.67
CA PRO A 43 -7.91 2.91 4.74
C PRO A 43 -8.34 2.41 3.35
N LEU A 44 -8.91 1.22 3.29
CA LEU A 44 -9.22 0.53 2.05
C LEU A 44 -10.72 0.34 1.92
N ARG A 45 -11.22 0.59 0.71
CA ARG A 45 -12.50 0.04 0.25
C ARG A 45 -12.30 -1.33 -0.39
N ARG A 46 -11.17 -1.51 -1.09
CA ARG A 46 -10.77 -2.77 -1.72
C ARG A 46 -9.26 -2.85 -1.85
N ALA A 47 -8.72 -4.06 -1.76
CA ALA A 47 -7.31 -4.34 -2.05
C ALA A 47 -7.20 -5.47 -3.09
N GLN A 48 -6.32 -5.28 -4.07
CA GLN A 48 -5.91 -6.31 -5.02
C GLN A 48 -4.39 -6.38 -5.03
N VAL A 49 -3.84 -7.57 -4.81
CA VAL A 49 -2.39 -7.80 -4.82
C VAL A 49 -2.08 -8.83 -5.89
N HIS A 50 -1.25 -8.45 -6.84
CA HIS A 50 -0.70 -9.33 -7.86
C HIS A 50 0.76 -9.62 -7.54
N THR A 51 1.16 -10.89 -7.65
CA THR A 51 2.52 -11.32 -7.37
C THR A 51 3.04 -12.13 -8.54
N ASP A 52 4.21 -11.76 -9.05
CA ASP A 52 4.95 -12.61 -9.99
C ASP A 52 5.93 -13.47 -9.17
N GLY A 53 5.72 -14.79 -9.19
CA GLY A 53 6.41 -15.77 -8.33
C GLY A 53 5.58 -16.29 -7.16
N GLU A 54 6.16 -17.22 -6.40
CA GLU A 54 5.51 -17.81 -5.23
C GLU A 54 5.54 -16.84 -4.04
N VAL A 55 4.37 -16.49 -3.53
CA VAL A 55 4.18 -15.64 -2.35
C VAL A 55 3.44 -16.44 -1.30
N THR A 56 4.08 -16.66 -0.16
CA THR A 56 3.42 -17.23 1.01
C THR A 56 2.66 -16.14 1.72
N LEU A 57 1.34 -16.27 1.77
CA LEU A 57 0.45 -15.40 2.50
C LEU A 57 0.17 -16.03 3.86
N ARG A 58 0.53 -15.34 4.94
CA ARG A 58 0.16 -15.75 6.30
C ARG A 58 -1.09 -14.98 6.70
N THR A 59 -2.16 -15.72 6.93
CA THR A 59 -3.37 -15.19 7.54
C THR A 59 -3.33 -15.46 9.04
N SER A 60 -3.45 -14.41 9.84
CA SER A 60 -3.61 -14.52 11.28
C SER A 60 -4.85 -13.75 11.71
N ARG A 61 -5.48 -14.22 12.79
CA ARG A 61 -6.52 -13.47 13.48
C ARG A 61 -5.82 -12.55 14.47
N VAL A 62 -6.11 -11.26 14.41
CA VAL A 62 -5.54 -10.24 15.31
C VAL A 62 -6.71 -9.65 16.09
N ASP A 63 -7.02 -10.16 17.28
CA ASP A 63 -8.10 -9.68 18.15
C ASP A 63 -9.44 -9.41 17.41
N ASP A 64 -9.91 -8.15 17.40
CA ASP A 64 -11.14 -7.67 16.74
C ASP A 64 -11.04 -7.57 15.20
N VAL A 65 -9.89 -7.93 14.62
CA VAL A 65 -9.60 -7.93 13.18
C VAL A 65 -9.85 -9.32 12.60
N ASN A 66 -10.78 -9.42 11.65
CA ASN A 66 -11.18 -10.69 11.03
C ASN A 66 -10.15 -11.22 10.03
N LEU A 67 -9.26 -10.38 9.50
CA LEU A 67 -8.23 -10.78 8.55
C LEU A 67 -6.98 -9.90 8.67
N ALA A 68 -5.84 -10.50 8.99
CA ALA A 68 -4.53 -9.93 8.76
C ALA A 68 -3.81 -10.72 7.67
N LEU A 69 -3.44 -10.07 6.58
CA LEU A 69 -2.60 -10.62 5.53
C LEU A 69 -1.21 -10.02 5.69
N GLU A 70 -0.29 -10.80 6.28
CA GLU A 70 1.09 -10.40 6.44
C GLU A 70 1.98 -11.18 5.47
N TYR A 71 2.86 -10.46 4.79
CA TYR A 71 3.91 -11.06 4.00
C TYR A 71 5.23 -11.13 4.78
N THR A 72 5.80 -12.33 4.85
CA THR A 72 7.17 -12.57 5.29
C THR A 72 7.85 -13.50 4.29
N SER A 73 8.83 -13.01 3.54
CA SER A 73 9.73 -13.85 2.72
C SER A 73 11.16 -13.72 3.17
N ALA A 74 11.88 -14.83 3.07
CA ALA A 74 13.30 -14.91 3.30
C ALA A 74 14.13 -14.11 2.26
N ASN A 75 13.59 -13.92 1.05
CA ASN A 75 14.31 -13.28 -0.06
C ASN A 75 13.91 -11.80 -0.27
N GLY A 76 12.80 -11.35 0.33
CA GLY A 76 12.28 -9.99 0.15
C GLY A 76 11.37 -9.83 -1.07
N LEU A 77 10.56 -8.75 -1.07
CA LEU A 77 9.69 -8.35 -2.19
C LEU A 77 10.10 -7.01 -2.73
N ASN A 78 9.94 -6.85 -4.04
CA ASN A 78 9.90 -5.54 -4.67
C ASN A 78 8.47 -5.18 -5.03
N LEU A 79 8.03 -4.01 -4.58
CA LEU A 79 6.91 -3.32 -5.18
C LEU A 79 7.35 -2.85 -6.56
N THR A 80 6.69 -3.31 -7.62
CA THR A 80 6.96 -2.90 -9.01
C THR A 80 5.90 -1.96 -9.54
N ARG A 81 4.70 -1.97 -8.94
CA ARG A 81 3.63 -1.03 -9.27
C ARG A 81 2.67 -0.86 -8.09
N ALA A 82 2.24 0.38 -7.84
CA ALA A 82 1.10 0.66 -6.98
C ALA A 82 0.14 1.62 -7.67
N ARG A 83 -1.15 1.31 -7.62
CA ARG A 83 -2.24 2.11 -8.17
C ARG A 83 -3.28 2.33 -7.09
N LEU A 84 -3.64 3.59 -6.85
CA LEU A 84 -4.71 4.00 -5.95
C LEU A 84 -5.86 4.56 -6.79
N ARG A 85 -7.10 4.24 -6.41
CA ARG A 85 -8.31 4.79 -7.02
C ARG A 85 -9.28 5.28 -5.96
N TRP A 86 -9.96 6.39 -6.24
CA TRP A 86 -11.00 6.97 -5.38
C TRP A 86 -12.03 7.72 -6.22
N ASP A 87 -13.17 8.04 -5.63
CA ASP A 87 -14.21 8.84 -6.29
C ASP A 87 -14.04 10.33 -5.95
N ASP A 88 -14.13 11.19 -6.96
CA ASP A 88 -14.18 12.66 -6.84
C ASP A 88 -15.32 13.16 -5.95
N SER A 89 -16.38 12.36 -5.75
CA SER A 89 -17.44 12.72 -4.81
C SER A 89 -16.95 12.76 -3.35
N CYS A 90 -15.83 12.10 -3.05
CA CYS A 90 -15.25 12.05 -1.71
C CYS A 90 -14.32 13.24 -1.42
N PHE A 91 -13.75 13.91 -2.45
CA PHE A 91 -12.77 14.99 -2.28
C PHE A 91 -12.65 15.92 -3.50
N GLY A 92 -12.26 17.18 -3.27
CA GLY A 92 -11.75 18.07 -4.31
C GLY A 92 -10.41 17.54 -4.86
N GLY A 93 -10.46 16.68 -5.87
CA GLY A 93 -9.42 15.70 -6.22
C GLY A 93 -8.02 16.18 -6.63
N THR A 94 -7.64 17.44 -6.41
CA THR A 94 -6.28 17.95 -6.68
C THR A 94 -5.35 17.76 -5.47
N GLU A 95 -5.85 17.99 -4.25
CA GLU A 95 -5.03 17.97 -3.02
C GLU A 95 -4.46 16.56 -2.73
N ILE A 96 -5.24 15.50 -2.99
CA ILE A 96 -4.81 14.11 -2.76
C ILE A 96 -3.63 13.71 -3.64
N CYS A 97 -3.63 14.11 -4.92
CA CYS A 97 -2.54 13.79 -5.83
C CYS A 97 -1.24 14.46 -5.37
N GLU A 98 -1.31 15.73 -4.94
CA GLU A 98 -0.17 16.47 -4.44
C GLU A 98 0.37 15.87 -3.13
N GLU A 99 -0.51 15.45 -2.22
CA GLU A 99 -0.11 14.73 -1.00
C GLU A 99 0.58 13.40 -1.32
N LEU A 100 0.01 12.60 -2.24
CA LEU A 100 0.61 11.35 -2.70
C LEU A 100 1.96 11.58 -3.37
N GLU A 101 2.09 12.58 -4.23
CA GLU A 101 3.37 12.93 -4.85
C GLU A 101 4.40 13.37 -3.81
N ALA A 102 4.02 14.25 -2.87
CA ALA A 102 4.89 14.71 -1.80
C ALA A 102 5.36 13.57 -0.90
N LEU A 103 4.50 12.57 -0.62
CA LEU A 103 4.84 11.40 0.18
C LEU A 103 5.91 10.53 -0.49
N PHE A 104 5.80 10.32 -1.79
CA PHE A 104 6.75 9.51 -2.54
C PHE A 104 8.01 10.29 -2.96
N ALA A 105 7.96 11.63 -2.91
CA ALA A 105 9.11 12.52 -3.05
C ALA A 105 9.84 12.82 -1.72
N ALA A 106 9.27 12.40 -0.58
CA ALA A 106 9.80 12.73 0.74
C ALA A 106 11.22 12.17 0.97
N PRO A 107 12.08 12.87 1.72
CA PRO A 107 13.43 12.40 2.02
C PRO A 107 13.44 11.03 2.70
N ARG A 108 14.41 10.20 2.30
CA ARG A 108 14.64 8.87 2.88
C ARG A 108 14.83 8.98 4.39
N GLY A 109 14.11 8.15 5.16
CA GLY A 109 14.25 8.09 6.62
C GLY A 109 13.16 8.83 7.40
N THR A 110 12.13 9.36 6.74
CA THR A 110 10.93 9.88 7.41
C THR A 110 10.23 8.74 8.15
N LYS A 111 10.24 8.77 9.49
CA LYS A 111 9.77 7.65 10.32
C LYS A 111 8.30 7.69 10.71
N ARG A 112 7.64 8.84 10.59
CA ARG A 112 6.23 8.96 10.99
C ARG A 112 5.34 8.30 9.93
N PRO A 113 4.50 7.32 10.31
CA PRO A 113 3.48 6.80 9.41
C PRO A 113 2.60 7.93 8.92
N ARG A 114 2.26 7.90 7.65
CA ARG A 114 1.29 8.84 7.05
C ARG A 114 0.00 8.09 6.80
N ARG A 115 -1.04 8.52 7.49
CA ARG A 115 -2.39 7.97 7.42
C ARG A 115 -3.24 8.82 6.49
N PHE A 116 -3.99 8.17 5.60
CA PHE A 116 -5.05 8.82 4.85
C PHE A 116 -6.35 8.79 5.64
N ASP A 117 -7.12 9.87 5.61
CA ASP A 117 -8.39 9.97 6.32
C ASP A 117 -9.59 9.48 5.47
N PHE A 118 -9.32 8.79 4.35
CA PHE A 118 -10.33 8.32 3.42
C PHE A 118 -10.00 6.94 2.84
N CYS A 119 -11.05 6.21 2.47
CA CYS A 119 -10.92 4.87 1.89
C CYS A 119 -10.64 4.93 0.39
N VAL A 120 -9.67 4.14 -0.06
CA VAL A 120 -9.31 3.99 -1.48
C VAL A 120 -9.38 2.54 -1.94
N ASP A 121 -9.50 2.34 -3.25
CA ASP A 121 -9.22 1.05 -3.88
C ASP A 121 -7.72 0.98 -4.22
N VAL A 122 -7.02 -0.04 -3.73
CA VAL A 122 -5.59 -0.24 -3.98
C VAL A 122 -5.36 -1.47 -4.85
N ALA A 123 -4.51 -1.32 -5.87
CA ALA A 123 -3.94 -2.42 -6.63
C ALA A 123 -2.40 -2.36 -6.57
N LEU A 124 -1.78 -3.46 -6.10
CA LEU A 124 -0.33 -3.60 -5.99
C LEU A 124 0.18 -4.71 -6.90
N SER A 125 1.34 -4.51 -7.50
CA SER A 125 2.10 -5.54 -8.21
C SER A 125 3.45 -5.73 -7.53
N LEU A 126 3.77 -6.97 -7.20
CA LEU A 126 4.92 -7.36 -6.41
C LEU A 126 5.72 -8.42 -7.17
N THR A 127 7.03 -8.44 -6.99
CA THR A 127 7.91 -9.51 -7.48
C THR A 127 8.81 -10.01 -6.36
N ALA A 128 9.02 -11.32 -6.30
CA ALA A 128 10.00 -11.90 -5.38
C ALA A 128 11.42 -11.55 -5.85
N HIS A 129 12.31 -11.28 -4.90
CA HIS A 129 13.74 -11.33 -5.18
C HIS A 129 14.15 -12.79 -5.44
N GLY A 130 14.81 -13.01 -6.58
CA GLY A 130 15.52 -14.25 -6.89
C GLY A 130 16.84 -14.34 -6.15
#